data_AF-A0A947GIA7-F1
#
_entry.id   AF-A0A947GIA7-F1
#
_cell.length_a   1.000
_cell.length_b   1.000
_cell.length_c   1.000
_cell.angle_alpha   90.00
_cell.angle_beta   90.00
_cell.angle_gamma   90.00
#
_symmetry.space_group_name_H-M   'P 1'
#
loop_
_entity.id
_entity.type
_entity.pdbx_description
1 polymer ?
#
loop_
_entity_poly.entity_id
_entity_poly.type
_entity_poly.pdbx_seq_one_letter_code
_entity_poly.pdbx_strand_id
1 'polypeptide(L)'
;MTADSLFEQLKHPNPNLRERAIVALAESYDDQTIARLMANLSEEDVVYRRASVKALGYIGEASVPSLVNRLQSSESPTERASCTKALTQVAVRHPGEPFSEEGLKALQQALEDPAPVVNISAVMALGQVGEPALDILISTLKTTENIAVSVAILNALGSIDNDKTIAVLTEFSQDVDADSYLRESATSALSRLDLVKQYSKN
;
A
#
# COMPACT_ATOMS: atom_id res chain seq x y z
N MET A 1 -24.06 18.02 -10.12
CA MET A 1 -22.68 18.06 -10.66
C MET A 1 -22.56 16.90 -11.61
N THR A 2 -22.01 17.06 -12.82
CA THR A 2 -21.85 15.94 -13.76
C THR A 2 -20.57 15.16 -13.43
N ALA A 3 -20.48 13.91 -13.88
CA ALA A 3 -19.26 13.12 -13.76
C ALA A 3 -18.06 13.86 -14.38
N ASP A 4 -18.21 14.44 -15.57
CA ASP A 4 -17.13 15.23 -16.21
C ASP A 4 -16.64 16.40 -15.36
N SER A 5 -17.57 17.14 -14.74
CA SER A 5 -17.21 18.25 -13.86
C SER A 5 -16.45 17.78 -12.62
N LEU A 6 -16.77 16.59 -12.10
CA LEU A 6 -16.05 15.98 -10.99
C LEU A 6 -14.64 15.56 -11.40
N PHE A 7 -14.47 14.93 -12.57
CA PHE A 7 -13.15 14.53 -13.08
C PHE A 7 -12.23 15.74 -13.34
N GLU A 8 -12.77 16.86 -13.85
CA GLU A 8 -11.98 18.10 -13.97
C GLU A 8 -11.59 18.66 -12.59
N GLN A 9 -12.46 18.54 -11.58
CA GLN A 9 -12.14 18.97 -10.22
C GLN A 9 -11.06 18.13 -9.55
N LEU A 10 -10.82 16.88 -9.97
CA LEU A 10 -9.69 16.07 -9.46
C LEU A 10 -8.33 16.71 -9.78
N LYS A 11 -8.24 17.56 -10.79
CA LYS A 11 -7.03 18.29 -11.20
C LYS A 11 -6.90 19.66 -10.51
N HIS A 12 -7.94 20.10 -9.80
CA HIS A 12 -8.02 21.47 -9.32
C HIS A 12 -6.90 21.77 -8.30
N PRO A 13 -6.25 22.95 -8.33
CA PRO A 13 -5.14 23.27 -7.42
C PRO A 13 -5.56 23.29 -5.93
N ASN A 14 -6.81 23.67 -5.64
CA ASN A 14 -7.39 23.62 -4.30
C ASN A 14 -7.64 22.17 -3.82
N PRO A 15 -6.95 21.67 -2.78
CA PRO A 15 -7.13 20.31 -2.25
C PRO A 15 -8.55 20.03 -1.76
N ASN A 16 -9.27 21.03 -1.25
CA ASN A 16 -10.63 20.83 -0.75
C ASN A 16 -11.62 20.55 -1.90
N LEU A 17 -11.41 21.15 -3.08
CA LEU A 17 -12.24 20.84 -4.25
C LEU A 17 -11.93 19.44 -4.79
N ARG A 18 -10.65 19.03 -4.79
CA ARG A 18 -10.28 17.65 -5.13
C ARG A 18 -10.93 16.65 -4.18
N GLU A 19 -10.90 16.91 -2.88
CA GLU A 19 -11.48 16.00 -1.90
C GLU A 19 -12.99 15.84 -2.09
N ARG A 20 -13.69 16.95 -2.31
CA ARG A 20 -15.13 16.91 -2.60
C ARG A 20 -15.44 16.12 -3.86
N ALA A 21 -14.62 16.25 -4.90
CA ALA A 21 -14.79 15.50 -6.13
C ALA A 21 -14.51 14.00 -5.92
N ILE A 22 -13.49 13.65 -5.15
CA ILE A 22 -13.16 12.27 -4.77
C ILE A 22 -14.35 11.62 -4.06
N VAL A 23 -14.87 12.27 -3.02
CA VAL A 23 -15.99 11.74 -2.24
C VAL A 23 -17.25 11.60 -3.10
N ALA A 24 -17.60 12.64 -3.88
CA ALA A 24 -18.78 12.58 -4.72
C ALA A 24 -18.69 11.49 -5.81
N LEU A 25 -17.52 11.29 -6.42
CA LEU A 25 -17.32 10.18 -7.37
C LEU A 25 -17.45 8.82 -6.70
N ALA A 26 -16.94 8.68 -5.47
CA ALA A 26 -17.03 7.43 -4.73
C ALA A 26 -18.42 7.14 -4.17
N GLU A 27 -19.24 8.15 -3.88
CA GLU A 27 -20.62 7.97 -3.40
C GLU A 27 -21.58 7.59 -4.55
N SER A 28 -21.31 8.03 -5.77
CA SER A 28 -22.15 7.80 -6.94
C SER A 28 -21.46 6.98 -8.02
N TYR A 29 -20.53 6.10 -7.64
CA TYR A 29 -19.73 5.36 -8.61
C TYR A 29 -20.56 4.35 -9.41
N ASP A 30 -20.10 4.11 -10.62
CA ASP A 30 -20.50 3.03 -11.50
C ASP A 30 -19.25 2.42 -12.17
N ASP A 31 -19.43 1.39 -12.99
CA ASP A 31 -18.33 0.73 -13.69
C ASP A 31 -17.54 1.71 -14.57
N GLN A 32 -18.21 2.72 -15.16
CA GLN A 32 -17.56 3.74 -15.98
C GLN A 32 -16.68 4.66 -15.13
N THR A 33 -17.10 5.00 -13.91
CA THR A 33 -16.33 5.79 -12.95
C THR A 33 -15.05 5.05 -12.58
N ILE A 34 -15.14 3.77 -12.23
CA ILE A 34 -13.96 2.93 -11.94
C ILE A 34 -13.04 2.87 -13.16
N ALA A 35 -13.57 2.58 -14.35
CA ALA A 35 -12.78 2.49 -15.57
C ALA A 35 -12.02 3.79 -15.88
N ARG A 36 -12.66 4.96 -15.70
CA ARG A 36 -12.03 6.26 -15.94
C ARG A 36 -10.98 6.60 -14.88
N LEU A 37 -11.22 6.28 -13.60
CA LEU A 37 -10.20 6.43 -12.56
C LEU A 37 -8.99 5.51 -12.78
N MET A 38 -9.23 4.28 -13.26
CA MET A 38 -8.17 3.34 -13.64
C MET A 38 -7.32 3.86 -14.80
N ALA A 39 -7.95 4.47 -15.82
CA ALA A 39 -7.23 5.10 -16.93
C ALA A 39 -6.32 6.25 -16.47
N ASN A 40 -6.67 6.93 -15.38
CA ASN A 40 -5.87 8.03 -14.85
C ASN A 40 -4.63 7.58 -14.05
N LEU A 41 -4.42 6.27 -13.83
CA LEU A 41 -3.30 5.76 -13.05
C LEU A 41 -1.94 5.87 -13.76
N SER A 42 -1.94 6.18 -15.06
CA SER A 42 -0.73 6.48 -15.86
C SER A 42 -0.56 7.95 -16.23
N GLU A 43 -1.50 8.82 -15.87
CA GLU A 43 -1.44 10.24 -16.21
C GLU A 43 -0.14 10.87 -15.72
N GLU A 44 0.48 11.73 -16.53
CA GLU A 44 1.71 12.42 -16.14
C GLU A 44 1.47 13.38 -14.96
N ASP A 45 0.30 14.04 -14.96
CA ASP A 45 -0.14 14.90 -13.87
C ASP A 45 -0.24 14.10 -12.56
N VAL A 46 0.73 14.33 -11.69
CA VAL A 46 0.86 13.67 -10.39
C VAL A 46 -0.33 13.98 -9.48
N VAL A 47 -0.90 15.18 -9.57
CA VAL A 47 -2.06 15.57 -8.76
C VAL A 47 -3.28 14.77 -9.20
N TYR A 48 -3.51 14.68 -10.50
CA TYR A 48 -4.64 13.94 -11.06
C TYR A 48 -4.55 12.43 -10.80
N ARG A 49 -3.36 11.86 -10.99
CA ARG A 49 -3.06 10.46 -10.70
C ARG A 49 -3.29 10.12 -9.23
N ARG A 50 -2.77 10.95 -8.31
CA ARG A 50 -2.97 10.76 -6.85
C ARG A 50 -4.43 10.91 -6.43
N ALA A 51 -5.16 11.84 -7.02
CA ALA A 51 -6.59 12.00 -6.76
C ALA A 51 -7.37 10.76 -7.21
N SER A 52 -7.01 10.19 -8.37
CA SER A 52 -7.64 8.97 -8.88
C SER A 52 -7.34 7.74 -8.02
N VAL A 53 -6.09 7.57 -7.57
CA VAL A 53 -5.70 6.55 -6.58
C VAL A 53 -6.55 6.68 -5.30
N LYS A 54 -6.71 7.90 -4.79
CA LYS A 54 -7.49 8.14 -3.58
C LYS A 54 -8.98 7.84 -3.79
N ALA A 55 -9.55 8.23 -4.92
CA ALA A 55 -10.95 7.94 -5.26
C ALA A 55 -11.23 6.43 -5.39
N LEU A 56 -10.35 5.65 -6.03
CA LEU A 56 -10.46 4.19 -6.05
C LEU A 56 -10.44 3.60 -4.63
N GLY A 57 -9.58 4.14 -3.75
CA GLY A 57 -9.59 3.79 -2.33
C GLY A 57 -10.90 4.10 -1.60
N TYR A 58 -11.52 5.25 -1.88
CA TYR A 58 -12.84 5.59 -1.33
C TYR A 58 -13.95 4.67 -1.85
N ILE A 59 -13.88 4.26 -3.11
CA ILE A 59 -14.81 3.26 -3.69
C ILE A 59 -14.68 1.92 -2.98
N GLY A 60 -13.47 1.55 -2.54
CA GLY A 60 -13.24 0.36 -1.72
C GLY A 60 -13.15 -0.93 -2.53
N GLU A 61 -13.63 -2.04 -1.97
CA GLU A 61 -13.49 -3.40 -2.51
C GLU A 61 -14.01 -3.55 -3.95
N ALA A 62 -15.00 -2.75 -4.37
CA ALA A 62 -15.48 -2.75 -5.76
C ALA A 62 -14.39 -2.37 -6.79
N SER A 63 -13.34 -1.66 -6.37
CA SER A 63 -12.21 -1.32 -7.23
C SER A 63 -11.13 -2.41 -7.31
N VAL A 64 -11.10 -3.36 -6.36
CA VAL A 64 -10.01 -4.34 -6.22
C VAL A 64 -9.82 -5.21 -7.46
N PRO A 65 -10.86 -5.79 -8.09
CA PRO A 65 -10.65 -6.64 -9.27
C PRO A 65 -9.93 -5.91 -10.42
N SER A 66 -10.31 -4.64 -10.65
CA SER A 66 -9.67 -3.81 -11.68
C SER A 66 -8.23 -3.45 -11.32
N LEU A 67 -7.97 -3.15 -10.04
CA LEU A 67 -6.65 -2.84 -9.52
C LEU A 67 -5.70 -4.04 -9.61
N VAL A 68 -6.16 -5.22 -9.23
CA VAL A 68 -5.40 -6.48 -9.27
C VAL A 68 -5.08 -6.84 -10.71
N ASN A 69 -6.07 -6.84 -11.60
CA ASN A 69 -5.85 -7.13 -13.01
C ASN A 69 -4.82 -6.19 -13.63
N ARG A 70 -4.91 -4.88 -13.36
CA ARG A 70 -3.96 -3.89 -13.89
C ARG A 70 -2.58 -4.02 -13.27
N LEU A 71 -2.47 -4.31 -11.98
CA LEU A 71 -1.19 -4.57 -11.31
C LEU A 71 -0.45 -5.74 -11.96
N GLN A 72 -1.17 -6.79 -12.36
CA GLN A 72 -0.57 -7.99 -12.95
C GLN A 72 -0.29 -7.87 -14.46
N SER A 73 -1.05 -7.06 -15.19
CA SER A 73 -0.99 -7.00 -16.67
C SER A 73 -0.28 -5.76 -17.23
N SER A 74 -0.06 -4.72 -16.44
CA SER A 74 0.57 -3.49 -16.94
C SER A 74 2.07 -3.64 -17.10
N GLU A 75 2.59 -3.24 -18.26
CA GLU A 75 4.02 -3.10 -18.51
C GLU A 75 4.63 -1.88 -17.80
N SER A 76 3.81 -0.89 -17.42
CA SER A 76 4.26 0.36 -16.80
C SER A 76 4.48 0.21 -15.29
N PRO A 77 5.71 0.36 -14.78
CA PRO A 77 5.97 0.32 -13.33
C PRO A 77 5.21 1.41 -12.57
N THR A 78 4.94 2.55 -13.20
CA THR A 78 4.18 3.66 -12.60
C THR A 78 2.71 3.30 -12.42
N GLU A 79 2.10 2.62 -13.39
CA GLU A 79 0.71 2.14 -13.26
C GLU A 79 0.64 1.06 -12.18
N ARG A 80 1.52 0.06 -12.23
CA ARG A 80 1.59 -1.00 -11.22
C ARG A 80 1.74 -0.44 -9.81
N ALA A 81 2.70 0.46 -9.59
CA ALA A 81 2.89 1.11 -8.29
C ALA A 81 1.68 1.97 -7.86
N SER A 82 0.94 2.54 -8.81
CA SER A 82 -0.30 3.28 -8.51
C SER A 82 -1.43 2.33 -8.10
N CYS A 83 -1.53 1.15 -8.72
CA CYS A 83 -2.45 0.10 -8.30
C CYS A 83 -2.15 -0.37 -6.88
N THR A 84 -0.88 -0.63 -6.56
CA THR A 84 -0.44 -1.00 -5.20
C THR A 84 -0.88 0.04 -4.16
N LYS A 85 -0.70 1.33 -4.46
CA LYS A 85 -1.12 2.43 -3.58
C LYS A 85 -2.64 2.52 -3.44
N ALA A 86 -3.39 2.29 -4.51
CA ALA A 86 -4.85 2.30 -4.46
C ALA A 86 -5.38 1.12 -3.63
N LEU A 87 -4.82 -0.08 -3.78
CA LEU A 87 -5.10 -1.24 -2.92
C LEU A 87 -4.82 -0.91 -1.45
N THR A 88 -3.74 -0.19 -1.15
CA THR A 88 -3.49 0.30 0.22
C THR A 88 -4.58 1.24 0.69
N GLN A 89 -5.01 2.19 -0.15
CA GLN A 89 -6.08 3.13 0.20
C GLN A 89 -7.41 2.40 0.48
N VAL A 90 -7.72 1.32 -0.24
CA VAL A 90 -8.88 0.46 0.04
C VAL A 90 -8.76 -0.11 1.46
N ALA A 91 -7.65 -0.78 1.78
CA ALA A 91 -7.45 -1.41 3.08
C ALA A 91 -7.56 -0.42 4.26
N VAL A 92 -6.95 0.78 4.15
CA VAL A 92 -6.91 1.73 5.28
C VAL A 92 -8.19 2.57 5.42
N ARG A 93 -9.03 2.65 4.38
CA ARG A 93 -10.26 3.49 4.40
C ARG A 93 -11.48 2.76 4.90
N HIS A 94 -11.45 1.44 4.83
CA HIS A 94 -12.56 0.59 5.24
C HIS A 94 -12.14 -0.31 6.39
N PRO A 95 -11.71 0.23 7.56
CA PRO A 95 -11.15 -0.57 8.65
C PRO A 95 -12.16 -1.55 9.29
N GLY A 96 -13.46 -1.39 9.00
CA GLY A 96 -14.50 -2.32 9.42
C GLY A 96 -14.72 -3.49 8.47
N GLU A 97 -14.07 -3.49 7.30
CA GLU A 97 -14.18 -4.51 6.28
C GLU A 97 -12.81 -5.20 6.11
N PRO A 98 -12.74 -6.54 6.19
CA PRO A 98 -11.48 -7.24 5.93
C PRO A 98 -11.00 -6.95 4.50
N PHE A 99 -9.74 -6.56 4.37
CA PHE A 99 -9.12 -6.41 3.06
C PHE A 99 -9.14 -7.75 2.33
N SER A 100 -9.58 -7.76 1.07
CA SER A 100 -9.82 -9.01 0.35
C SER A 100 -8.56 -9.87 0.16
N GLU A 101 -8.76 -11.19 0.18
CA GLU A 101 -7.69 -12.16 -0.13
C GLU A 101 -7.08 -11.93 -1.52
N GLU A 102 -7.89 -11.49 -2.48
CA GLU A 102 -7.42 -11.18 -3.83
C GLU A 102 -6.43 -10.00 -3.81
N GLY A 103 -6.77 -8.93 -3.08
CA GLY A 103 -5.89 -7.79 -2.85
C GLY A 103 -4.60 -8.20 -2.14
N LEU A 104 -4.68 -9.03 -1.09
CA LEU A 104 -3.52 -9.55 -0.36
C LEU A 104 -2.59 -10.37 -1.26
N LYS A 105 -3.14 -11.31 -2.04
CA LYS A 105 -2.36 -12.16 -2.97
C LYS A 105 -1.68 -11.32 -4.04
N ALA A 106 -2.36 -10.30 -4.57
CA ALA A 106 -1.78 -9.40 -5.55
C ALA A 106 -0.64 -8.55 -4.97
N LEU A 107 -0.79 -8.03 -3.75
CA LEU A 107 0.28 -7.31 -3.06
C LEU A 107 1.46 -8.23 -2.74
N GLN A 108 1.21 -9.49 -2.34
CA GLN A 108 2.26 -10.49 -2.12
C GLN A 108 3.06 -10.74 -3.40
N GLN A 109 2.39 -10.96 -4.54
CA GLN A 109 3.07 -11.13 -5.83
C GLN A 109 3.89 -9.89 -6.22
N ALA A 110 3.40 -8.70 -5.93
CA ALA A 110 4.09 -7.45 -6.22
C ALA A 110 5.40 -7.26 -5.43
N LEU A 111 5.64 -8.03 -4.36
CA LEU A 111 6.93 -8.05 -3.65
C LEU A 111 8.08 -8.56 -4.54
N GLU A 112 7.75 -9.38 -5.54
CA GLU A 112 8.71 -9.95 -6.50
C GLU A 112 8.82 -9.10 -7.77
N ASP A 113 8.13 -7.95 -7.86
CA ASP A 113 8.19 -7.10 -9.05
C ASP A 113 9.63 -6.60 -9.29
N PRO A 114 10.12 -6.68 -10.54
CA PRO A 114 11.47 -6.26 -10.87
C PRO A 114 11.70 -4.76 -10.69
N ALA A 115 10.64 -3.95 -10.72
CA ALA A 115 10.76 -2.51 -10.52
C ALA A 115 10.73 -2.17 -9.02
N PRO A 116 11.79 -1.52 -8.49
CA PRO A 116 11.86 -1.14 -7.07
C PRO A 116 10.68 -0.27 -6.60
N VAL A 117 10.14 0.56 -7.50
CA VAL A 117 8.98 1.40 -7.16
C VAL A 117 7.74 0.57 -6.84
N VAL A 118 7.59 -0.63 -7.42
CA VAL A 118 6.44 -1.51 -7.21
C VAL A 118 6.66 -2.36 -5.96
N ASN A 119 7.78 -3.07 -5.86
CA ASN A 119 8.03 -3.96 -4.71
C ASN A 119 8.13 -3.21 -3.38
N ILE A 120 8.75 -2.02 -3.35
CA ILE A 120 8.76 -1.18 -2.14
C ILE A 120 7.36 -0.64 -1.83
N SER A 121 6.59 -0.26 -2.86
CA SER A 121 5.18 0.13 -2.64
C SER A 121 4.36 -1.03 -2.08
N ALA A 122 4.64 -2.27 -2.50
CA ALA A 122 3.94 -3.46 -2.04
C ALA A 122 4.25 -3.78 -0.57
N VAL A 123 5.52 -3.68 -0.17
CA VAL A 123 5.91 -3.78 1.24
C VAL A 123 5.21 -2.71 2.08
N MET A 124 5.22 -1.45 1.63
CA MET A 124 4.53 -0.37 2.35
C MET A 124 3.02 -0.61 2.44
N ALA A 125 2.41 -1.13 1.38
CA ALA A 125 1.00 -1.46 1.34
C ALA A 125 0.66 -2.53 2.37
N LEU A 126 1.38 -3.65 2.35
CA LEU A 126 1.22 -4.75 3.31
C LEU A 126 1.47 -4.29 4.75
N GLY A 127 2.45 -3.41 4.97
CA GLY A 127 2.68 -2.78 6.28
C GLY A 127 1.48 -1.98 6.79
N GLN A 128 0.79 -1.26 5.90
CA GLN A 128 -0.42 -0.50 6.25
C GLN A 128 -1.67 -1.38 6.38
N VAL A 129 -1.72 -2.52 5.69
CA VAL A 129 -2.75 -3.55 5.91
C VAL A 129 -2.64 -4.12 7.33
N GLY A 130 -1.42 -4.27 7.85
CA GLY A 130 -1.18 -4.65 9.25
C GLY A 130 -1.21 -6.16 9.48
N GLU A 131 -1.86 -6.60 10.57
CA GLU A 131 -1.86 -8.02 10.99
C GLU A 131 -2.24 -9.03 9.89
N PRO A 132 -3.24 -8.78 9.01
CA PRO A 132 -3.59 -9.72 7.94
C PRO A 132 -2.43 -10.00 6.96
N ALA A 133 -1.47 -9.07 6.85
CA ALA A 133 -0.31 -9.19 5.97
C ALA A 133 0.97 -9.63 6.70
N LEU A 134 0.91 -9.87 8.02
CA LEU A 134 2.09 -10.10 8.85
C LEU A 134 2.86 -11.36 8.43
N ASP A 135 2.16 -12.47 8.24
CA ASP A 135 2.80 -13.73 7.85
C ASP A 135 3.42 -13.64 6.44
N ILE A 136 2.82 -12.85 5.54
CA ILE A 136 3.39 -12.56 4.21
C ILE A 136 4.72 -11.82 4.38
N LEU A 137 4.73 -10.70 5.10
CA LEU A 137 5.93 -9.90 5.33
C LEU A 137 7.06 -10.74 5.98
N ILE A 138 6.75 -11.50 7.02
CA ILE A 138 7.74 -12.35 7.70
C ILE A 138 8.29 -13.42 6.77
N SER A 139 7.44 -14.10 6.00
CA SER A 139 7.88 -15.13 5.06
C SER A 139 8.81 -14.54 3.99
N THR A 140 8.45 -13.39 3.40
CA THR A 140 9.26 -12.72 2.40
C THR A 140 10.60 -12.25 2.96
N LEU A 141 10.63 -11.70 4.18
CA LEU A 141 11.88 -11.29 4.83
C LEU A 141 12.87 -12.46 4.98
N LYS A 142 12.36 -13.67 5.23
CA LYS A 142 13.18 -14.88 5.40
C LYS A 142 13.66 -15.49 4.08
N THR A 143 13.03 -15.18 2.96
CA THR A 143 13.32 -15.82 1.67
C THR A 143 13.86 -14.87 0.59
N THR A 144 13.70 -13.56 0.74
CA THR A 144 14.12 -12.61 -0.29
C THR A 144 15.62 -12.32 -0.22
N GLU A 145 16.26 -12.32 -1.38
CA GLU A 145 17.66 -11.88 -1.53
C GLU A 145 17.76 -10.35 -1.79
N ASN A 146 16.62 -9.67 -1.97
CA ASN A 146 16.59 -8.24 -2.24
C ASN A 146 16.71 -7.45 -0.93
N ILE A 147 17.91 -6.97 -0.64
CA ILE A 147 18.22 -6.19 0.57
C ILE A 147 17.29 -4.97 0.74
N ALA A 148 16.93 -4.28 -0.35
CA ALA A 148 16.03 -3.13 -0.26
C ALA A 148 14.62 -3.53 0.19
N VAL A 149 14.13 -4.69 -0.27
CA VAL A 149 12.85 -5.26 0.17
C VAL A 149 12.95 -5.72 1.62
N SER A 150 14.01 -6.42 2.02
CA SER A 150 14.23 -6.83 3.42
C SER A 150 14.22 -5.64 4.38
N VAL A 151 14.95 -4.57 4.05
CA VAL A 151 14.99 -3.33 4.85
C VAL A 151 13.61 -2.68 4.91
N ALA A 152 12.88 -2.61 3.80
CA ALA A 152 11.53 -2.08 3.78
C ALA A 152 10.59 -2.92 4.67
N ILE A 153 10.73 -4.25 4.65
CA ILE A 153 9.91 -5.14 5.46
C ILE A 153 10.21 -4.94 6.95
N LEU A 154 11.48 -4.88 7.35
CA LEU A 154 11.87 -4.60 8.73
C LEU A 154 11.25 -3.27 9.22
N ASN A 155 11.28 -2.23 8.38
CA ASN A 155 10.65 -0.95 8.69
C ASN A 155 9.12 -1.05 8.82
N ALA A 156 8.46 -1.79 7.92
CA ALA A 156 7.01 -2.02 7.95
C ALA A 156 6.59 -2.79 9.22
N LEU A 157 7.32 -3.86 9.55
CA LEU A 157 7.14 -4.65 10.76
C LEU A 157 7.23 -3.77 12.03
N GLY A 158 8.19 -2.83 12.09
CA GLY A 158 8.30 -1.89 13.22
C GLY A 158 7.08 -0.99 13.46
N SER A 159 6.08 -1.02 12.58
CA SER A 159 4.81 -0.29 12.71
C SER A 159 3.60 -1.19 13.01
N ILE A 160 3.79 -2.51 13.14
CA ILE A 160 2.73 -3.49 13.40
C ILE A 160 2.91 -4.03 14.82
N ASP A 161 2.03 -3.61 15.74
CA ASP A 161 2.01 -4.06 17.13
C ASP A 161 1.53 -5.51 17.27
N ASN A 162 2.46 -6.45 17.11
CA ASN A 162 2.20 -7.89 17.25
C ASN A 162 3.42 -8.61 17.85
N ASP A 163 3.20 -9.61 18.70
CA ASP A 163 4.29 -10.33 19.38
C ASP A 163 5.19 -11.10 18.39
N LYS A 164 4.64 -11.59 17.27
CA LYS A 164 5.45 -12.21 16.20
C LYS A 164 6.44 -11.21 15.60
N THR A 165 6.05 -9.95 15.47
CA THR A 165 6.91 -8.87 14.97
C THR A 165 8.14 -8.72 15.87
N ILE A 166 7.96 -8.66 17.19
CA ILE A 166 9.06 -8.51 18.15
C ILE A 166 10.02 -9.69 18.04
N ALA A 167 9.48 -10.91 17.99
CA ALA A 167 10.28 -12.13 17.90
C ALA A 167 11.17 -12.11 16.65
N VAL A 168 10.58 -11.81 15.48
CA VAL A 168 11.32 -11.76 14.21
C VAL A 168 12.33 -10.61 14.17
N LEU A 169 11.97 -9.41 14.62
CA LEU A 169 12.92 -8.29 14.65
C LEU A 169 14.08 -8.55 15.62
N THR A 170 13.82 -9.23 16.75
CA THR A 170 14.88 -9.64 17.70
C THR A 170 15.81 -10.66 17.06
N GLU A 171 15.26 -11.70 16.42
CA GLU A 171 16.00 -12.72 15.66
C GLU A 171 16.94 -12.04 14.65
N PHE A 172 16.41 -11.18 13.78
CA PHE A 172 17.20 -10.48 12.76
C PHE A 172 18.21 -9.48 13.33
N SER A 173 17.93 -8.84 14.47
CA SER A 173 18.88 -7.91 15.10
C SER A 173 20.11 -8.61 15.69
N GLN A 174 19.98 -9.88 16.05
CA GLN A 174 21.01 -10.70 16.68
C GLN A 174 21.71 -11.66 15.71
N ASP A 175 21.25 -11.73 14.46
CA ASP A 175 21.84 -12.58 13.43
C ASP A 175 23.21 -12.05 13.00
N VAL A 176 24.25 -12.68 13.55
CA VAL A 176 25.66 -12.33 13.30
C VAL A 176 26.08 -12.58 11.85
N ASP A 177 25.39 -13.48 11.15
CA ASP A 177 25.67 -13.84 9.76
C ASP A 177 24.90 -12.96 8.77
N ALA A 178 23.86 -12.25 9.22
CA ALA A 178 23.13 -11.29 8.41
C ALA A 178 23.97 -10.05 8.05
N ASP A 179 23.51 -9.33 7.02
CA ASP A 179 24.07 -8.03 6.65
C ASP A 179 23.93 -7.02 7.82
N SER A 180 24.97 -6.23 8.08
CA SER A 180 24.97 -5.26 9.19
C SER A 180 23.85 -4.24 9.09
N TYR A 181 23.49 -3.84 7.87
CA TYR A 181 22.41 -2.89 7.62
C TYR A 181 21.04 -3.49 7.95
N LEU A 182 20.85 -4.81 7.75
CA LEU A 182 19.63 -5.52 8.16
C LEU A 182 19.52 -5.59 9.68
N ARG A 183 20.63 -5.90 10.39
CA ARG A 183 20.64 -5.87 11.87
C ARG A 183 20.30 -4.50 12.44
N GLU A 184 20.91 -3.44 11.89
CA GLU A 184 20.64 -2.06 12.32
C GLU A 184 19.20 -1.66 12.04
N SER A 185 18.66 -2.03 10.87
CA SER A 185 17.26 -1.80 10.51
C SER A 185 16.30 -2.51 11.47
N ALA A 186 16.59 -3.75 11.84
CA ALA A 186 15.80 -4.52 12.80
C ALA A 186 15.83 -3.88 14.21
N THR A 187 17.01 -3.43 14.65
CA THR A 187 17.18 -2.71 15.93
C THR A 187 16.40 -1.40 15.94
N SER A 188 16.43 -0.64 14.84
CA SER A 188 15.66 0.59 14.68
C SER A 188 14.15 0.31 14.69
N ALA A 189 13.71 -0.76 14.03
CA ALA A 189 12.32 -1.18 14.01
C ALA A 189 11.81 -1.59 15.40
N LEU A 190 12.60 -2.32 16.20
CA LEU A 190 12.28 -2.61 17.61
C LEU A 190 12.08 -1.33 18.42
N SER A 191 13.00 -0.38 18.29
CA SER A 191 12.93 0.90 19.00
C SER A 191 11.66 1.69 18.64
N ARG A 192 11.23 1.65 17.37
CA ARG A 192 9.97 2.27 16.92
C ARG A 192 8.75 1.54 17.46
N LEU A 193 8.77 0.21 17.47
CA LEU A 193 7.68 -0.61 17.98
C LEU A 193 7.43 -0.35 19.48
N ASP A 194 8.50 -0.17 20.26
CA ASP A 194 8.40 0.22 21.67
C ASP A 194 7.69 1.57 21.84
N LEU A 195 7.98 2.55 20.97
CA LEU A 195 7.26 3.82 20.96
C LEU A 195 5.79 3.62 20.60
N VAL A 196 5.48 2.85 19.56
CA VAL A 196 4.09 2.54 19.16
C VAL A 196 3.31 1.96 20.34
N LYS A 197 3.88 0.99 21.05
CA LYS A 197 3.26 0.38 22.24
C LYS A 197 3.01 1.38 23.37
N GLN A 198 3.91 2.35 23.58
CA GLN A 198 3.74 3.38 24.61
C GLN A 198 2.61 4.36 24.28
N TYR A 199 2.46 4.74 23.01
CA TYR A 199 1.43 5.69 22.58
C TYR A 199 0.07 5.06 22.31
N SER A 200 -0.01 3.75 22.04
CA SER A 200 -1.27 3.04 21.80
C SER A 200 -2.05 2.68 23.08
N LYS A 201 -1.44 2.86 24.26
CA LYS A 201 -2.03 2.55 25.57
C LYS A 201 -2.67 3.75 26.28
N ASN A 202 -2.70 4.93 25.64
CA ASN A 202 -3.37 6.15 26.14
C ASN A 202 -4.62 6.46 25.33
#